data_AF-A0A920TNY4-F1
#
_entry.id   AF-A0A920TNY4-F1
#
_cell.length_a   1.000
_cell.length_b   1.000
_cell.length_c   1.000
_cell.angle_alpha   90.00
_cell.angle_beta   90.00
_cell.angle_gamma   90.00
#
_symmetry.space_group_name_H-M   'P 1'
#
loop_
_entity.id
_entity.type
_entity.pdbx_description
1 polymer ?
#
loop_
_entity_poly.entity_id
_entity_poly.type
_entity_poly.pdbx_seq_one_letter_code
_entity_poly.pdbx_strand_id
1 'polypeptide(L)'
;MELLIQNEFQKAFKIILSDKAVQAVLINIFGGIVRCDVIADGIIEAVEQIGVNVPVVVRLEGNNAEIGSDKLAESGLNIISAFWVGRCSKVGGRGL
;
A
#
# COMPACT_ATOMS: atom_id res chain seq x y z
N MET A 1 17.68 -1.04 -9.12
CA MET A 1 16.29 -0.79 -9.57
C MET A 1 15.34 -0.74 -8.37
N GLU A 2 15.52 -1.59 -7.34
CA GLU A 2 14.75 -1.52 -6.08
C GLU A 2 14.80 -0.16 -5.38
N LEU A 3 15.98 0.46 -5.25
CA LEU A 3 16.16 1.77 -4.59
C LEU A 3 15.37 2.93 -5.25
N LEU A 4 14.98 2.81 -6.53
CA LEU A 4 14.20 3.85 -7.20
C LEU A 4 12.73 3.81 -6.76
N ILE A 5 12.18 2.63 -6.48
CA ILE A 5 10.76 2.46 -6.19
C ILE A 5 10.44 2.94 -4.78
N GLN A 6 11.34 2.70 -3.82
CA GLN A 6 11.20 3.13 -2.42
C GLN A 6 11.05 4.66 -2.30
N ASN A 7 11.91 5.42 -2.99
CA ASN A 7 11.90 6.89 -2.93
C ASN A 7 10.59 7.49 -3.44
N GLU A 8 9.94 6.85 -4.42
CA GLU A 8 8.69 7.34 -4.99
C GLU A 8 7.52 7.13 -4.03
N PHE A 9 7.42 5.98 -3.38
CA PHE A 9 6.39 5.76 -2.35
C PHE A 9 6.55 6.73 -1.19
N GLN A 10 7.77 6.97 -0.72
CA GLN A 10 7.99 7.90 0.38
C GLN A 10 7.55 9.34 0.06
N LYS A 11 7.87 9.84 -1.13
CA LYS A 11 7.43 11.16 -1.58
C LYS A 11 5.91 11.22 -1.67
N ALA A 12 5.28 10.21 -2.26
CA ALA A 12 3.84 10.14 -2.39
C ALA A 12 3.14 10.18 -1.02
N PHE A 13 3.60 9.37 -0.07
CA PHE A 13 3.07 9.37 1.30
C PHE A 13 3.26 10.72 1.99
N LYS A 14 4.42 11.38 1.86
CA LYS A 14 4.64 12.72 2.43
C LYS A 14 3.66 13.75 1.88
N ILE A 15 3.36 13.71 0.58
CA ILE A 15 2.39 14.62 -0.06
C ILE A 15 0.98 14.31 0.46
N ILE A 16 0.56 13.06 0.44
CA ILE A 16 -0.78 12.66 0.87
C ILE A 16 -1.00 12.99 2.35
N LEU A 17 -0.05 12.65 3.22
CA LEU A 17 -0.14 12.87 4.67
C LEU A 17 0.14 14.32 5.09
N SER A 18 0.50 15.21 4.16
CA SER A 18 0.56 16.65 4.45
C SER A 18 -0.82 17.25 4.71
N ASP A 19 -1.88 16.62 4.20
CA ASP A 19 -3.26 16.99 4.47
C ASP A 19 -3.80 16.24 5.70
N LYS A 20 -4.16 17.02 6.73
CA LYS A 20 -4.72 16.49 8.00
C LYS A 20 -6.13 15.91 7.85
N ALA A 21 -6.82 16.17 6.75
CA ALA A 21 -8.14 15.59 6.48
C ALA A 21 -8.08 14.13 5.99
N VAL A 22 -6.88 13.62 5.66
CA VAL A 22 -6.73 12.24 5.20
C VAL A 22 -6.97 11.26 6.34
N GLN A 23 -7.98 10.40 6.16
CA GLN A 23 -8.34 9.38 7.14
C GLN A 23 -7.91 7.96 6.72
N ALA A 24 -7.59 7.75 5.45
CA ALA A 24 -7.13 6.48 4.90
C ALA A 24 -6.41 6.72 3.57
N VAL A 25 -5.49 5.82 3.20
CA VAL A 25 -4.80 5.84 1.91
C VAL A 25 -5.18 4.60 1.12
N LEU A 26 -5.61 4.77 -0.13
CA LEU A 26 -5.83 3.66 -1.07
C LEU A 26 -4.72 3.69 -2.12
N ILE A 27 -3.94 2.61 -2.19
CA ILE A 27 -2.95 2.36 -3.23
C ILE A 27 -3.51 1.30 -4.16
N ASN A 28 -3.61 1.60 -5.45
CA ASN A 28 -4.10 0.67 -6.45
C ASN A 28 -3.09 0.58 -7.60
N ILE A 29 -2.37 -0.53 -7.69
CA ILE A 29 -1.28 -0.74 -8.64
C ILE A 29 -1.61 -1.93 -9.55
N PHE A 30 -1.49 -1.70 -10.85
CA PHE A 30 -1.54 -2.74 -11.88
C PHE A 30 -0.11 -3.07 -12.33
N GLY A 31 0.46 -4.15 -11.80
CA GLY A 31 1.76 -4.69 -12.18
C GLY A 31 1.71 -5.40 -13.53
N GLY A 32 2.22 -4.76 -14.58
CA GLY A 32 2.50 -5.42 -15.86
C GLY A 32 3.94 -5.93 -15.90
N ILE A 33 4.84 -5.06 -16.35
CA ILE A 33 6.28 -5.34 -16.48
C ILE A 33 6.96 -5.42 -15.11
N VAL A 34 6.54 -4.59 -14.16
CA VAL A 34 7.08 -4.56 -12.80
C VAL A 34 6.33 -5.56 -11.93
N ARG A 35 7.07 -6.40 -11.20
CA ARG A 35 6.48 -7.43 -10.35
C ARG A 35 5.89 -6.82 -9.08
N CYS A 36 4.69 -7.26 -8.71
CA CYS A 36 3.98 -6.78 -7.53
C CYS A 36 4.68 -7.13 -6.21
N ASP A 37 5.53 -8.17 -6.16
CA ASP A 37 6.32 -8.49 -4.97
C ASP A 37 7.36 -7.41 -4.63
N VAL A 38 7.99 -6.80 -5.64
CA VAL A 38 8.94 -5.69 -5.46
C VAL A 38 8.22 -4.41 -5.08
N ILE A 39 7.02 -4.20 -5.64
CA ILE A 39 6.16 -3.07 -5.30
C ILE A 39 5.72 -3.17 -3.82
N ALA A 40 5.33 -4.36 -3.37
CA ALA A 40 4.94 -4.62 -1.98
C ALA A 40 6.07 -4.27 -1.01
N ASP A 41 7.30 -4.72 -1.28
CA ASP A 41 8.48 -4.40 -0.45
C ASP A 41 8.69 -2.88 -0.35
N GLY A 42 8.59 -2.17 -1.48
CA GLY A 42 8.74 -0.71 -1.50
C GLY A 42 7.65 0.02 -0.71
N ILE A 43 6.42 -0.50 -0.66
CA ILE A 43 5.33 0.06 0.14
C ILE A 43 5.59 -0.18 1.63
N ILE A 44 5.94 -1.41 2.02
CA ILE A 44 6.20 -1.79 3.41
C ILE A 44 7.29 -0.88 4.00
N GLU A 45 8.43 -0.78 3.32
CA GLU A 45 9.55 0.03 3.78
C GLU A 45 9.21 1.52 3.87
N ALA A 46 8.44 2.05 2.91
CA ALA A 46 8.01 3.44 2.95
C ALA A 46 7.07 3.71 4.14
N VAL A 47 6.16 2.77 4.44
CA VAL A 47 5.25 2.87 5.59
C VAL A 47 6.01 2.80 6.91
N GLU A 48 6.99 1.91 7.04
CA GLU A 48 7.84 1.78 8.22
C GLU A 48 8.67 3.05 8.48
N GLN A 49 9.29 3.61 7.44
CA GLN A 49 10.15 4.78 7.57
C GLN A 49 9.37 6.06 7.88
N ILE A 50 8.16 6.20 7.34
CA ILE A 50 7.34 7.41 7.52
C ILE A 50 6.51 7.35 8.81
N GLY A 51 6.14 6.15 9.28
CA GLY A 51 5.27 5.98 10.44
C GLY A 51 3.83 6.40 10.14
N VAL A 52 3.20 5.71 9.20
CA VAL A 52 1.82 6.02 8.78
C VAL A 52 0.82 5.55 9.83
N ASN A 53 0.07 6.49 10.44
CA ASN A 53 -0.94 6.19 11.46
C ASN A 53 -2.34 5.90 10.90
N VAL A 54 -2.59 6.27 9.64
CA VAL A 54 -3.87 6.03 8.96
C VAL A 54 -3.85 4.68 8.24
N PRO A 55 -4.97 3.96 8.15
CA PRO A 55 -5.03 2.69 7.44
C PRO A 55 -4.65 2.84 5.97
N VAL A 56 -3.77 1.97 5.50
CA VAL A 56 -3.34 1.90 4.09
C VAL A 56 -3.97 0.67 3.46
N VAL A 57 -4.87 0.88 2.50
CA VAL A 57 -5.47 -0.21 1.72
C VAL A 57 -4.70 -0.33 0.42
N VAL A 58 -4.21 -1.53 0.11
CA VAL A 58 -3.41 -1.77 -1.09
C VAL A 58 -4.08 -2.82 -1.96
N ARG A 59 -4.29 -2.50 -3.24
CA ARG A 59 -4.69 -3.43 -4.27
C ARG A 59 -3.55 -3.60 -5.26
N LEU A 60 -3.08 -4.83 -5.39
CA LEU A 60 -2.11 -5.25 -6.39
C LEU A 60 -2.82 -6.15 -7.40
N GLU A 61 -2.60 -5.90 -8.68
CA GLU A 61 -3.13 -6.73 -9.76
C GLU A 61 -2.06 -6.95 -10.82
N GLY A 62 -1.93 -8.16 -11.35
CA GLY A 62 -0.97 -8.51 -12.38
C GLY A 62 0.19 -9.40 -11.89
N ASN A 63 1.41 -9.20 -12.40
CA ASN A 63 2.49 -10.16 -12.22
C ASN A 63 2.93 -10.28 -10.75
N ASN A 64 2.92 -11.49 -10.19
CA ASN A 64 3.17 -11.77 -8.76
C ASN A 64 2.26 -11.02 -7.77
N ALA A 65 1.04 -10.64 -8.18
CA ALA A 65 0.10 -9.91 -7.31
C ALA A 65 -0.26 -10.68 -6.03
N GLU A 66 -0.39 -12.00 -6.10
CA GLU A 66 -0.64 -12.87 -4.94
C GLU A 66 0.50 -12.79 -3.93
N ILE A 67 1.74 -13.03 -4.38
CA ILE A 67 2.96 -12.91 -3.55
C ILE A 67 3.08 -11.52 -2.92
N GLY A 68 2.84 -10.47 -3.70
CA GLY A 68 2.86 -9.10 -3.18
C GLY A 68 1.79 -8.86 -2.12
N SER A 69 0.59 -9.44 -2.29
CA SER A 69 -0.49 -9.31 -1.32
C SER A 69 -0.22 -10.07 -0.02
N ASP A 70 0.40 -11.24 -0.11
CA ASP A 70 0.82 -12.04 1.05
C ASP A 70 1.89 -11.30 1.85
N LYS A 71 2.91 -10.75 1.18
CA LYS A 71 3.94 -9.91 1.82
C LYS A 71 3.34 -8.74 2.60
N LEU A 72 2.35 -8.05 2.02
CA LEU A 72 1.68 -6.93 2.69
C LEU A 72 0.91 -7.41 3.93
N ALA A 73 0.26 -8.57 3.86
CA ALA A 73 -0.48 -9.15 4.98
C ALA A 73 0.45 -9.63 6.12
N GLU A 74 1.64 -10.13 5.78
CA GLU A 74 2.64 -10.62 6.74
C GLU A 74 3.46 -9.50 7.39
N SER A 75 3.42 -8.28 6.86
CA SER A 75 4.24 -7.15 7.34
C SER A 75 3.97 -6.72 8.78
N GLY A 76 2.81 -7.08 9.35
CA GLY A 76 2.41 -6.65 10.70
C GLY A 76 2.09 -5.15 10.83
N LEU A 77 2.11 -4.41 9.71
CA LEU A 77 1.77 -2.99 9.63
C LEU A 77 0.26 -2.81 9.45
N ASN A 78 -0.24 -1.57 9.63
CA ASN A 78 -1.65 -1.23 9.38
C ASN A 78 -1.97 -1.13 7.88
N ILE A 79 -1.60 -2.18 7.13
CA ILE A 79 -1.77 -2.34 5.70
C ILE A 79 -2.80 -3.44 5.46
N ILE A 80 -3.81 -3.13 4.65
CA ILE A 80 -4.89 -4.05 4.30
C ILE A 80 -4.75 -4.39 2.82
N SER A 81 -4.46 -5.65 2.50
CA SER A 81 -4.50 -6.12 1.11
C SER A 81 -5.95 -6.29 0.66
N ALA A 82 -6.28 -5.80 -0.53
CA ALA A 82 -7.62 -5.83 -1.09
C ALA A 82 -7.63 -6.43 -2.50
N PHE A 83 -8.44 -7.48 -2.68
CA PHE A 83 -8.64 -8.14 -3.98
C PHE A 83 -9.67 -7.43 -4.88
N TRP A 84 -10.62 -6.69 -4.29
CA TRP A 84 -11.72 -6.05 -5.01
C TRP A 84 -11.95 -4.63 -4.51
N VAL A 85 -12.03 -3.67 -5.44
CA VAL A 85 -12.23 -2.24 -5.09
C VAL A 85 -13.52 -2.02 -4.29
N GLY A 86 -14.57 -2.81 -4.55
CA GLY A 86 -15.83 -2.76 -3.81
C GLY A 86 -15.74 -3.23 -2.34
N ARG A 87 -14.68 -3.95 -1.96
CA ARG A 87 -14.37 -4.28 -0.56
C ARG A 87 -13.57 -3.16 0.13
N CYS A 88 -12.80 -2.34 -0.60
CA CYS A 88 -12.10 -1.18 -0.05
C CYS A 88 -13.06 -0.19 0.61
N SER A 89 -14.28 -0.01 0.06
CA SER A 89 -15.29 0.87 0.68
C SER A 89 -15.84 0.35 2.01
N LYS A 90 -15.71 -0.96 2.30
CA LYS A 90 -16.21 -1.58 3.54
C LYS A 90 -15.18 -1.68 4.66
N VAL A 91 -13.90 -1.45 4.38
CA VAL A 91 -12.86 -1.40 5.40
C VAL A 91 -12.83 -0.06 6.14
N GLY A 92 -13.36 1.01 5.55
CA GLY A 92 -13.60 2.28 6.28
C GLY A 92 -14.88 2.31 7.14
N GLY A 93 -15.72 1.26 7.10
CA GLY A 93 -17.05 1.24 7.73
C GLY A 93 -17.24 0.23 8.87
N ARG A 94 -16.24 -0.60 9.18
CA ARG A 94 -16.24 -1.42 10.41
C ARG A 94 -15.26 -0.76 11.38
N GLY A 95 -15.82 -0.28 12.49
CA GLY A 95 -15.16 0.52 13.54
C GLY A 95 -13.67 0.23 13.70
N LEU A 96 -12.88 1.22 13.26
CA LEU A 96 -11.69 1.67 13.95
C LEU A 96 -12.11 2.80 14.89
#